data_AF-A0A1V6DBP0-F1
#
_entry.id   AF-A0A1V6DBP0-F1
#
_cell.length_a   1.000
_cell.length_b   1.000
_cell.length_c   1.000
_cell.angle_alpha   90.00
_cell.angle_beta   90.00
_cell.angle_gamma   90.00
#
_symmetry.space_group_name_H-M   'P 1'
#
loop_
_entity.id
_entity.type
_entity.pdbx_description
1 polymer ?
#
loop_
_entity_poly.entity_id
_entity_poly.type
_entity_poly.pdbx_seq_one_letter_code
_entity_poly.pdbx_strand_id
1 'polypeptide(L)'
;MPPTLSSIRDQVEINLMDTSNLIWSTTILDEALRAALLDLGRVYGEELTLKDLDSATTTNVADEDLYVLVKGAVAHALIFRSVGRFEEDTPEPRILPHLATHAQNAASEFRAMLNFVDLRLKQLSKSAPHSAWDWVEKGGF
;
A
#
# COMPACT_ATOMS: atom_id res chain seq x y z
N MET A 1 -7.49 13.52 -14.54
CA MET A 1 -7.03 14.31 -13.37
C MET A 1 -6.14 13.38 -12.56
N PRO A 2 -5.00 13.85 -12.00
CA PRO A 2 -4.18 12.99 -11.15
C PRO A 2 -4.98 12.56 -9.91
N PRO A 3 -4.80 11.31 -9.45
CA PRO A 3 -5.47 10.82 -8.24
C PRO A 3 -5.09 11.68 -7.03
N THR A 4 -6.09 12.04 -6.25
CA THR A 4 -5.94 12.79 -4.98
C THR A 4 -6.29 11.91 -3.80
N LEU A 5 -5.86 12.30 -2.60
CA LEU A 5 -6.23 11.64 -1.35
C LEU A 5 -7.73 11.39 -1.24
N SER A 6 -8.56 12.38 -1.56
CA SER A 6 -10.02 12.24 -1.52
C SER A 6 -10.50 11.10 -2.43
N SER A 7 -10.04 11.07 -3.68
CA SER A 7 -10.47 10.06 -4.65
C SER A 7 -10.02 8.64 -4.29
N ILE A 8 -8.88 8.51 -3.62
CA ILE A 8 -8.36 7.22 -3.16
C ILE A 8 -9.10 6.76 -1.89
N ARG A 9 -9.40 7.67 -0.96
CA ARG A 9 -10.24 7.36 0.21
C ARG A 9 -11.60 6.82 -0.21
N ASP A 10 -12.28 7.48 -1.16
CA ASP A 10 -13.57 7.02 -1.67
C ASP A 10 -13.50 5.56 -2.18
N GLN A 11 -12.42 5.22 -2.89
CA GLN A 11 -12.20 3.85 -3.37
C GLN A 11 -11.94 2.85 -2.23
N VAL A 12 -11.15 3.25 -1.23
CA VAL A 12 -10.90 2.42 -0.04
C VAL A 12 -12.20 2.17 0.71
N GLU A 13 -13.03 3.20 0.89
CA GLU A 13 -14.34 3.06 1.53
C GLU A 13 -15.24 2.10 0.76
N ILE A 14 -15.34 2.23 -0.56
CA ILE A 14 -16.12 1.30 -1.41
C ILE A 14 -15.68 -0.15 -1.19
N ASN A 15 -14.37 -0.40 -1.10
CA ASN A 15 -13.84 -1.75 -0.88
C ASN A 15 -14.12 -2.28 0.54
N LEU A 16 -14.28 -1.39 1.53
CA LEU A 16 -14.56 -1.75 2.93
C LEU A 16 -16.07 -1.89 3.22
N MET A 17 -16.92 -1.18 2.47
CA MET A 17 -18.38 -1.15 2.67
C MET A 17 -19.03 -2.52 2.50
N ASP A 18 -18.53 -3.35 1.58
CA ASP A 18 -19.06 -4.70 1.33
C ASP A 18 -18.85 -5.65 2.51
N THR A 19 -17.87 -5.36 3.38
CA THR A 19 -17.41 -6.35 4.36
C THR A 19 -18.18 -6.33 5.68
N SER A 20 -18.67 -5.18 6.14
CA SER A 20 -18.95 -5.06 7.59
C SER A 20 -19.99 -4.04 8.04
N ASN A 21 -20.56 -3.21 7.15
CA ASN A 21 -21.46 -2.09 7.55
C ASN A 21 -20.86 -1.20 8.67
N LEU A 22 -19.53 -1.18 8.78
CA LEU A 22 -18.80 -0.41 9.79
C LEU A 22 -18.50 0.98 9.24
N ILE A 23 -18.61 1.98 10.11
CA ILE A 23 -18.17 3.34 9.81
C ILE A 23 -16.65 3.42 9.99
N TRP A 24 -15.94 3.88 8.97
CA TRP A 24 -14.49 4.06 8.97
C TRP A 24 -14.14 5.53 9.16
N SER A 25 -13.29 5.85 10.14
CA SER A 25 -12.85 7.23 10.34
C SER A 25 -11.80 7.60 9.29
N THR A 26 -11.85 8.86 8.82
CA THR A 26 -10.86 9.39 7.88
C THR A 26 -9.43 9.26 8.41
N THR A 27 -9.23 9.40 9.73
CA THR A 27 -7.93 9.19 10.38
C THR A 27 -7.39 7.77 10.20
N ILE A 28 -8.24 6.74 10.35
CA ILE A 28 -7.82 5.34 10.15
C ILE A 28 -7.50 5.10 8.68
N LEU A 29 -8.30 5.65 7.76
CA LEU A 29 -8.06 5.52 6.33
C LEU A 29 -6.75 6.19 5.89
N ASP A 30 -6.45 7.36 6.44
CA ASP A 30 -5.18 8.05 6.16
C ASP A 30 -3.98 7.26 6.66
N GLU A 31 -4.05 6.76 7.89
CA GLU A 31 -2.97 5.96 8.44
C GLU A 31 -2.77 4.68 7.62
N ALA A 32 -3.86 4.06 7.18
CA ALA A 32 -3.80 2.88 6.34
C ALA A 32 -3.19 3.18 4.97
N LEU A 33 -3.49 4.34 4.40
CA LEU A 33 -2.87 4.82 3.16
C LEU A 33 -1.37 5.10 3.34
N ARG A 34 -0.94 5.68 4.46
CA ARG A 34 0.49 5.84 4.78
C ARG A 34 1.20 4.50 4.87
N ALA A 35 0.63 3.55 5.60
CA ALA A 35 1.22 2.22 5.74
C ALA A 35 1.32 1.49 4.39
N ALA A 36 0.30 1.59 3.55
CA ALA A 36 0.30 1.02 2.21
C ALA A 36 1.31 1.68 1.26
N LEU A 37 1.43 3.02 1.30
CA LEU A 37 2.45 3.76 0.57
C LEU A 37 3.85 3.38 0.99
N LEU A 38 4.09 3.22 2.30
CA LEU A 38 5.39 2.80 2.83
C LEU A 38 5.76 1.40 2.31
N ASP A 39 4.82 0.45 2.34
CA ASP A 39 5.05 -0.90 1.84
C ASP A 39 5.29 -0.94 0.33
N LEU A 40 4.54 -0.15 -0.45
CA LEU A 40 4.76 -0.03 -1.89
C LEU A 40 6.09 0.69 -2.20
N GLY A 41 6.45 1.71 -1.43
CA GLY A 41 7.72 2.44 -1.57
C GLY A 41 8.93 1.55 -1.31
N ARG A 42 8.83 0.59 -0.37
CA ARG A 42 9.86 -0.44 -0.17
C ARG A 42 10.08 -1.31 -1.41
N VAL A 43 9.03 -1.59 -2.18
CA VAL A 43 9.12 -2.36 -3.42
C VAL A 43 9.74 -1.52 -4.54
N TYR A 44 9.37 -0.24 -4.62
CA TYR A 44 9.95 0.70 -5.57
C TYR A 44 11.42 1.04 -5.24
N GLY A 45 11.81 0.93 -3.97
CA GLY A 45 13.12 1.38 -3.48
C GLY A 45 13.23 2.89 -3.32
N GLU A 46 12.11 3.61 -3.32
CA GLU A 46 12.01 5.07 -3.15
C GLU A 46 10.76 5.47 -2.35
N GLU A 47 10.74 6.72 -1.88
CA GLU A 47 9.59 7.26 -1.16
C GLU A 47 8.45 7.61 -2.13
N LEU A 48 7.26 7.08 -1.85
CA LEU A 48 6.06 7.32 -2.64
C LEU A 48 5.14 8.33 -1.95
N THR A 49 4.55 9.20 -2.74
CA THR A 49 3.68 10.29 -2.34
C THR A 49 2.32 10.17 -3.04
N LEU A 50 1.28 10.55 -2.31
CA LEU A 50 -0.07 10.74 -2.82
C LEU A 50 -0.46 12.19 -2.57
N LYS A 51 -0.91 12.90 -3.61
CA LYS A 51 -1.31 14.29 -3.50
C LYS A 51 -2.35 14.50 -2.39
N ASP A 52 -2.14 15.55 -1.60
CA ASP A 52 -2.91 15.98 -0.43
C ASP A 52 -2.74 15.11 0.83
N LEU A 53 -2.02 13.98 0.76
CA LEU A 53 -1.60 13.22 1.94
C LEU A 53 -0.30 13.81 2.49
N ASP A 54 -0.28 14.09 3.80
CA ASP A 54 0.88 14.66 4.51
C ASP A 54 1.45 15.92 3.83
N SER A 55 0.56 16.76 3.28
CA SER A 55 0.88 17.99 2.53
C SER A 55 1.65 17.78 1.22
N ALA A 56 1.68 16.56 0.67
CA ALA A 56 2.28 16.31 -0.64
C ALA A 56 1.54 17.05 -1.75
N THR A 57 2.27 17.75 -2.62
CA THR A 57 1.70 18.54 -3.71
C THR A 57 1.48 17.74 -4.99
N THR A 58 2.12 16.56 -5.11
CA THR A 58 2.08 15.68 -6.27
C THR A 58 1.95 14.22 -5.86
N THR A 59 1.30 13.42 -6.71
CA THR A 59 1.32 11.96 -6.64
C THR A 59 2.45 11.44 -7.52
N ASN A 60 3.36 10.64 -6.98
CA ASN A 60 4.42 9.98 -7.75
C ASN A 60 4.20 8.46 -7.90
N VAL A 61 3.22 7.88 -7.20
CA VAL A 61 2.76 6.51 -7.42
C VAL A 61 2.29 6.37 -8.86
N ALA A 62 2.77 5.33 -9.55
CA ALA A 62 2.36 5.06 -10.92
C ALA A 62 0.87 4.71 -10.99
N ASP A 63 0.19 5.19 -12.03
CA ASP A 63 -1.26 4.97 -12.21
C ASP A 63 -1.64 3.48 -12.20
N GLU A 64 -0.76 2.62 -12.75
CA GLU A 64 -0.92 1.16 -12.78
C GLU A 64 -0.91 0.50 -11.39
N ASP A 65 -0.36 1.18 -10.37
CA ASP A 65 -0.21 0.66 -9.01
C ASP A 65 -1.16 1.31 -8.01
N LEU A 66 -1.99 2.26 -8.44
CA LEU A 66 -2.99 2.89 -7.57
C LEU A 66 -3.97 1.86 -6.99
N TYR A 67 -4.32 0.83 -7.76
CA TYR A 67 -5.17 -0.23 -7.25
C TYR A 67 -4.48 -1.07 -6.16
N VAL A 68 -3.17 -1.29 -6.30
CA VAL A 68 -2.36 -1.98 -5.28
C VAL A 68 -2.32 -1.14 -4.00
N LEU A 69 -2.15 0.18 -4.13
CA LEU A 69 -2.24 1.12 -3.01
C LEU A 69 -3.60 1.05 -2.31
N VAL A 70 -4.71 1.07 -3.05
CA VAL A 70 -6.07 0.93 -2.49
C VAL A 70 -6.20 -0.38 -1.71
N LYS A 71 -5.77 -1.50 -2.28
CA LYS A 71 -5.84 -2.81 -1.61
C LYS A 71 -4.95 -2.90 -0.37
N GLY A 72 -3.78 -2.28 -0.40
CA GLY A 72 -2.92 -2.15 0.78
C GLY A 72 -3.59 -1.35 1.89
N ALA A 73 -4.23 -0.23 1.55
CA ALA A 73 -4.94 0.58 2.52
C ALA A 73 -6.14 -0.17 3.12
N VAL A 74 -6.88 -0.95 2.31
CA VAL A 74 -7.95 -1.83 2.80
C VAL A 74 -7.39 -2.85 3.80
N ALA A 75 -6.29 -3.53 3.46
CA ALA A 75 -5.66 -4.51 4.33
C ALA A 75 -5.22 -3.89 5.67
N HIS A 76 -4.52 -2.75 5.64
CA HIS A 76 -4.07 -2.05 6.84
C HIS A 76 -5.23 -1.51 7.67
N ALA A 77 -6.27 -0.95 7.06
CA ALA A 77 -7.45 -0.49 7.78
C ALA A 77 -8.12 -1.62 8.56
N LEU A 78 -8.30 -2.79 7.93
CA LEU A 78 -8.85 -3.98 8.57
C LEU A 78 -7.96 -4.46 9.74
N ILE A 79 -6.64 -4.44 9.57
CA ILE A 79 -5.69 -4.79 10.63
C ILE A 79 -5.78 -3.80 11.79
N PHE A 80 -5.68 -2.49 11.55
CA PHE A 80 -5.76 -1.47 12.58
C PHE A 80 -7.04 -1.57 13.38
N ARG A 81 -8.16 -1.82 12.72
CA ARG A 81 -9.44 -2.01 13.43
C ARG A 81 -9.48 -3.32 14.21
N SER A 82 -8.91 -4.39 13.68
CA SER A 82 -8.84 -5.67 14.39
C SER A 82 -8.00 -5.57 15.65
N VAL A 83 -6.92 -4.77 15.63
CA VAL A 83 -6.02 -4.53 16.78
C VAL A 83 -6.59 -3.50 17.74
N GLY A 84 -7.04 -2.34 17.26
CA GLY A 84 -7.51 -1.23 18.10
C GLY A 84 -8.72 -1.57 18.97
N ARG A 85 -9.60 -2.49 18.53
CA ARG A 85 -10.73 -2.99 19.35
C ARG A 85 -10.28 -3.80 20.58
N PHE A 86 -9.03 -4.29 20.63
CA PHE A 86 -8.50 -4.95 21.84
C PHE A 86 -8.07 -3.95 22.92
N GLU A 87 -7.86 -2.68 22.59
CA GLU A 87 -7.38 -1.64 23.52
C GLU A 87 -8.51 -0.77 24.12
N GLU A 88 -9.78 -1.00 23.74
CA GLU A 88 -10.93 -0.25 24.28
C GLU A 88 -11.35 -0.75 25.68
N ASP A 89 -11.59 0.18 26.62
CA ASP A 89 -12.01 -0.08 28.02
C ASP A 89 -13.31 -0.91 28.15
N THR A 90 -14.12 -0.94 27.10
CA THR A 90 -15.26 -1.85 26.98
C THR A 90 -15.15 -2.57 25.65
N PRO A 91 -14.57 -3.78 25.60
CA PRO A 91 -14.48 -4.55 24.37
C PRO A 91 -15.90 -4.77 23.84
N GLU A 92 -16.24 -4.20 22.67
CA GLU A 92 -17.47 -4.60 22.00
C GLU A 92 -17.44 -6.13 21.85
N PRO A 93 -18.42 -6.86 22.42
CA PRO A 93 -18.38 -8.30 22.38
C PRO A 93 -18.47 -8.71 20.92
N ARG A 94 -17.49 -9.51 20.49
CA ARG A 94 -17.39 -10.17 19.17
C ARG A 94 -16.57 -9.36 18.17
N ILE A 95 -15.25 -9.60 18.21
CA ILE A 95 -14.53 -9.83 16.95
C ILE A 95 -15.37 -10.84 16.21
N LEU A 96 -16.08 -10.40 15.19
CA LEU A 96 -16.73 -11.34 14.30
C LEU A 96 -15.56 -12.09 13.64
N PRO A 97 -15.43 -13.41 13.81
CA PRO A 97 -14.27 -14.16 13.30
C PRO A 97 -14.01 -13.90 11.80
N HIS A 98 -15.06 -13.52 11.07
CA HIS A 98 -14.95 -13.09 9.68
C HIS A 98 -14.07 -11.85 9.47
N LEU A 99 -13.99 -10.89 10.40
CA LEU A 99 -13.21 -9.67 10.21
C LEU A 99 -11.70 -9.96 10.28
N ALA A 100 -11.29 -10.80 11.24
CA ALA A 100 -9.88 -11.22 11.35
C ALA A 100 -9.47 -12.07 10.13
N THR A 101 -10.33 -13.01 9.70
CA THR A 101 -10.12 -13.76 8.46
C THR A 101 -10.07 -12.84 7.25
N HIS A 102 -10.93 -11.83 7.18
CA HIS A 102 -10.94 -10.87 6.08
C HIS A 102 -9.67 -10.01 6.05
N ALA A 103 -9.20 -9.54 7.21
CA ALA A 103 -7.93 -8.82 7.33
C ALA A 103 -6.76 -9.68 6.84
N GLN A 104 -6.72 -10.97 7.21
CA GLN A 104 -5.70 -11.91 6.75
C GLN A 104 -5.77 -12.14 5.24
N ASN A 105 -6.97 -12.33 4.70
CA ASN A 105 -7.17 -12.51 3.25
C ASN A 105 -6.72 -11.27 2.48
N ALA A 106 -7.18 -10.08 2.87
CA ALA A 106 -6.78 -8.82 2.27
C ALA A 106 -5.27 -8.59 2.35
N ALA A 107 -4.65 -8.88 3.49
CA ALA A 107 -3.20 -8.78 3.66
C ALA A 107 -2.43 -9.77 2.77
N SER A 108 -2.95 -11.00 2.58
CA SER A 108 -2.33 -11.99 1.68
C SER A 108 -2.44 -11.58 0.22
N GLU A 109 -3.60 -11.05 -0.19
CA GLU A 109 -3.84 -10.52 -1.54
C GLU A 109 -2.90 -9.34 -1.81
N PHE A 110 -2.81 -8.39 -0.87
CA PHE A 110 -1.92 -7.24 -0.99
C PHE A 110 -0.46 -7.66 -1.13
N ARG A 111 0.03 -8.60 -0.32
CA ARG A 111 1.40 -9.12 -0.46
C ARG A 111 1.63 -9.79 -1.82
N ALA A 112 0.65 -10.52 -2.34
CA ALA A 112 0.74 -11.09 -3.67
C ALA A 112 0.84 -10.00 -4.75
N MET A 113 0.06 -8.92 -4.64
CA MET A 113 0.16 -7.77 -5.54
C MET A 113 1.51 -7.06 -5.45
N LEU A 114 2.08 -6.87 -4.25
CA LEU A 114 3.43 -6.32 -4.09
C LEU A 114 4.48 -7.17 -4.81
N ASN A 115 4.36 -8.51 -4.78
CA ASN A 115 5.26 -9.39 -5.51
C ASN A 115 5.14 -9.22 -7.04
N PHE A 116 3.93 -8.97 -7.56
CA PHE A 116 3.74 -8.70 -8.99
C PHE A 116 4.34 -7.34 -9.40
N VAL A 117 4.20 -6.32 -8.57
CA VAL A 117 4.84 -5.01 -8.77
C VAL A 117 6.36 -5.17 -8.79
N ASP A 118 6.93 -5.85 -7.77
CA ASP A 118 8.36 -6.15 -7.69
C ASP A 118 8.88 -6.89 -8.93
N LEU A 119 8.15 -7.91 -9.39
CA LEU A 119 8.48 -8.64 -10.61
C LEU A 119 8.47 -7.72 -11.83
N ARG A 120 7.43 -6.88 -11.98
CA ARG A 120 7.32 -5.93 -13.11
C ARG A 120 8.48 -4.93 -13.09
N LEU A 121 8.78 -4.33 -11.95
CA LEU A 121 9.90 -3.39 -11.81
C LEU A 121 11.24 -4.05 -12.17
N LYS A 122 11.45 -5.30 -11.72
CA LYS A 122 12.63 -6.09 -12.10
C LYS A 122 12.71 -6.38 -13.59
N GLN A 123 11.58 -6.70 -14.23
CA GLN A 123 11.51 -6.93 -15.69
C GLN A 123 11.78 -5.67 -16.51
N LEU A 124 11.37 -4.51 -16.01
CA LEU A 124 11.62 -3.22 -16.66
C LEU A 124 13.04 -2.68 -16.39
N SER A 125 13.74 -3.20 -15.38
CA SER A 125 15.10 -2.80 -15.05
C SER A 125 16.05 -3.09 -16.22
N LYS A 126 16.70 -2.04 -16.70
CA LYS A 126 17.71 -2.13 -17.77
C LYS A 126 19.06 -2.64 -17.26
N SER A 127 19.23 -2.75 -15.93
CA SER A 127 20.45 -3.19 -15.29
C SER A 127 20.44 -4.70 -15.14
N ALA A 128 20.99 -5.42 -16.12
CA ALA A 128 21.23 -6.84 -15.98
C ALA A 128 22.23 -7.08 -14.82
N PRO A 129 21.99 -8.07 -13.93
CA PRO A 129 22.89 -8.39 -12.82
C PRO A 129 24.32 -8.77 -13.25
N HIS A 130 24.48 -9.11 -14.53
CA HIS A 130 25.76 -9.45 -15.16
C HIS A 130 26.06 -8.51 -16.33
N SER A 131 25.99 -7.19 -16.11
CA SER A 131 26.56 -6.24 -17.07
C SER A 131 28.04 -6.57 -17.28
N ALA A 132 28.48 -6.59 -18.55
CA ALA A 132 29.88 -6.84 -18.88
C ALA A 132 30.77 -5.87 -18.08
N TRP A 133 31.84 -6.41 -17.50
CA TRP A 133 32.80 -5.62 -16.75
C TRP A 133 33.45 -4.62 -17.71
N ASP A 134 33.18 -3.33 -17.52
CA ASP A 134 33.75 -2.27 -18.35
C ASP A 134 35.22 -2.12 -17.96
N TRP A 135 36.09 -2.80 -18.71
CA TRP A 135 37.54 -2.78 -18.48
C TRP A 135 38.07 -1.39 -18.86
N VAL A 136 38.25 -0.51 -17.88
CA VAL A 136 38.88 0.79 -18.10
C VAL A 136 40.38 0.58 -18.22
N GLU A 137 40.85 0.49 -19.46
CA GLU A 137 42.28 0.54 -19.80
C GLU A 137 42.82 1.91 -19.35
N LYS A 138 43.50 1.96 -18.20
CA LYS A 138 44.31 3.13 -17.85
C LYS A 138 45.40 3.23 -18.91
N GLY A 139 45.19 4.14 -19.86
CA GLY A 139 46.12 4.43 -20.95
C GLY A 139 47.55 4.53 -20.43
N GLY A 140 48.41 3.69 -20.98
CA GLY A 140 49.83 3.73 -20.71
C GLY A 140 50.45 5.00 -21.26
N PHE A 141 51.35 5.58 -20.46
CA PHE A 141 52.63 6.14 -20.88
C PHE A 141 53.64 5.85 -19.78
#